data_AF-A0A0D2RUL3-F1
#
_entry.id   AF-A0A0D2RUL3-F1
#
_cell.length_a   1.000
_cell.length_b   1.000
_cell.length_c   1.000
_cell.angle_alpha   90.00
_cell.angle_beta   90.00
_cell.angle_gamma   90.00
#
_symmetry.space_group_name_H-M   'P 1'
#
loop_
_entity.id
_entity.type
_entity.pdbx_description
1 polymer ?
#
loop_
_entity_poly.entity_id
_entity_poly.type
_entity_poly.pdbx_seq_one_letter_code
_entity_poly.pdbx_strand_id
1 'polypeptide(L)'
;MATTVVKSALQAIRERGLRSFLRELKDDGFTKCFFDGNLLQTKIHNIGATVVGVDKFGNKYYEKLGDTQAGRHRWVEYAKKDRYDASQVPPEWHGWLHFITDHTGDEATFDAKTQEVRGGAQGELIW
;
A
#
# COMPACT_ATOMS: atom_id res chain seq x y z
N MET A 1 7.75 -11.84 -25.45
CA MET A 1 7.18 -11.33 -24.19
C MET A 1 6.88 -12.44 -23.18
N ALA A 2 6.26 -13.57 -23.54
CA ALA A 2 5.97 -14.66 -22.59
C ALA A 2 7.21 -15.44 -22.09
N THR A 3 8.25 -15.57 -22.92
CA THR A 3 9.43 -16.40 -22.62
C THR A 3 10.36 -15.79 -21.57
N THR A 4 10.38 -14.46 -21.41
CA THR A 4 11.21 -13.76 -20.42
C THR A 4 10.63 -13.85 -19.01
N VAL A 5 9.30 -13.81 -18.88
CA VAL A 5 8.61 -13.93 -17.59
C VAL A 5 8.78 -15.35 -17.02
N VAL A 6 8.67 -16.37 -17.86
CA VAL A 6 8.89 -17.77 -17.48
C VAL A 6 10.33 -18.01 -17.01
N LYS A 7 11.32 -17.44 -17.71
CA LYS A 7 12.74 -17.55 -17.31
C LYS A 7 13.01 -16.83 -15.98
N SER A 8 12.45 -15.64 -15.80
CA SER A 8 12.57 -14.89 -14.54
C SER A 8 11.92 -15.63 -13.36
N ALA A 9 10.74 -16.22 -13.57
CA ALA A 9 10.08 -17.05 -12.57
C ALA A 9 10.88 -18.32 -12.24
N LEU A 10 11.42 -19.02 -13.25
CA LEU A 10 12.30 -20.19 -13.04
C LEU A 10 13.58 -19.82 -12.31
N GLN A 11 14.16 -18.66 -12.62
CA GLN A 11 15.37 -18.16 -11.96
C GLN A 11 15.08 -17.79 -10.50
N ALA A 12 13.95 -17.14 -10.22
CA ALA A 12 13.49 -16.85 -8.86
C ALA A 12 13.21 -18.13 -8.05
N ILE A 13 12.59 -19.15 -8.65
CA ILE A 13 12.36 -20.46 -8.02
C ILE A 13 13.69 -21.16 -7.69
N ARG A 14 14.68 -21.03 -8.57
CA ARG A 14 16.02 -21.63 -8.39
C ARG A 14 16.84 -20.92 -7.32
N GLU A 15 16.74 -19.60 -7.23
CA GLU A 15 17.51 -18.79 -6.27
C GLU A 15 16.91 -18.78 -4.85
N ARG A 16 15.57 -18.72 -4.73
CA ARG A 16 14.87 -18.66 -3.43
C ARG A 16 14.35 -20.02 -2.94
N GLY A 17 14.37 -21.04 -3.80
CA GLY A 17 13.80 -22.35 -3.53
C GLY A 17 12.27 -22.36 -3.69
N LEU A 18 11.75 -23.40 -4.35
CA LEU A 18 10.33 -23.56 -4.67
C LEU A 18 9.42 -23.48 -3.42
N ARG A 19 9.90 -23.94 -2.26
CA ARG A 19 9.18 -23.85 -0.98
C ARG A 19 9.02 -22.42 -0.48
N SER A 20 10.06 -21.58 -0.59
CA SER A 20 9.98 -20.18 -0.18
C SER A 20 9.11 -19.40 -1.14
N PHE A 21 9.21 -19.67 -2.43
CA PHE A 21 8.35 -19.08 -3.46
C PHE A 21 6.87 -19.48 -3.32
N LEU A 22 6.56 -20.75 -3.09
CA LEU A 22 5.19 -21.21 -2.82
C LEU A 22 4.64 -20.65 -1.51
N ARG A 23 5.50 -20.46 -0.50
CA ARG A 23 5.12 -19.80 0.75
C ARG A 23 4.89 -18.31 0.54
N GLU A 24 5.70 -17.63 -0.25
CA GLU A 24 5.53 -16.23 -0.63
C GLU A 24 4.21 -16.05 -1.42
N LEU A 25 3.89 -16.94 -2.36
CA LEU A 25 2.58 -16.95 -3.04
C LEU A 25 1.38 -17.24 -2.11
N LYS A 26 1.59 -18.10 -1.09
CA LYS A 26 0.56 -18.43 -0.09
C LYS A 26 0.35 -17.27 0.89
N ASP A 27 1.44 -16.66 1.35
CA ASP A 27 1.45 -15.52 2.28
C ASP A 27 0.95 -14.25 1.56
N ASP A 28 1.25 -14.09 0.26
CA ASP A 28 0.65 -13.06 -0.61
C ASP A 28 -0.83 -13.31 -0.92
N GLY A 29 -1.41 -14.42 -0.46
CA GLY A 29 -2.84 -14.71 -0.59
C GLY A 29 -3.30 -14.90 -2.03
N PHE A 30 -2.41 -15.27 -2.95
CA PHE A 30 -2.73 -15.45 -4.38
C PHE A 30 -3.83 -16.51 -4.60
N THR A 31 -3.87 -17.55 -3.76
CA THR A 31 -4.91 -18.58 -3.80
C THR A 31 -6.28 -18.07 -3.38
N LYS A 32 -6.35 -16.99 -2.58
CA LYS A 32 -7.60 -16.36 -2.15
C LYS A 32 -8.10 -15.32 -3.16
N CYS A 33 -7.19 -14.62 -3.84
CA CYS A 33 -7.52 -13.76 -4.99
C CYS A 33 -8.44 -14.46 -5.99
N PHE A 34 -8.25 -15.76 -6.25
CA PHE A 34 -9.05 -16.49 -7.24
C PHE A 34 -10.56 -16.56 -6.89
N PHE A 35 -10.91 -16.54 -5.61
CA PHE A 35 -12.30 -16.56 -5.14
C PHE A 35 -12.81 -15.18 -4.71
N ASP A 36 -11.93 -14.19 -4.55
CA ASP A 36 -12.27 -12.81 -4.22
C ASP A 36 -12.00 -11.88 -5.42
N GLY A 37 -13.06 -11.58 -6.16
CA GLY A 37 -12.99 -10.72 -7.35
C GLY A 37 -12.48 -9.30 -7.09
N ASN A 38 -12.71 -8.75 -5.89
CA ASN A 38 -12.23 -7.39 -5.54
C ASN A 38 -10.72 -7.37 -5.35
N LEU A 39 -10.17 -8.43 -4.75
CA LEU A 39 -8.73 -8.59 -4.55
C LEU A 39 -8.01 -8.84 -5.89
N LEU A 40 -8.63 -9.61 -6.79
CA LEU A 40 -8.14 -9.79 -8.15
C LEU A 40 -8.11 -8.47 -8.92
N GLN A 41 -9.17 -7.68 -8.82
CA GLN A 41 -9.24 -6.38 -9.49
C GLN A 41 -8.12 -5.45 -9.00
N THR A 42 -7.93 -5.32 -7.70
CA THR A 42 -6.85 -4.50 -7.13
C THR A 42 -5.46 -5.00 -7.54
N LYS A 43 -5.23 -6.33 -7.55
CA LYS A 43 -3.97 -6.90 -8.06
C LYS A 43 -3.72 -6.62 -9.54
N ILE A 44 -4.76 -6.58 -10.37
CA ILE A 44 -4.61 -6.18 -11.79
C ILE A 44 -4.29 -4.69 -11.90
N HIS A 45 -4.91 -3.83 -11.08
CA HIS A 45 -4.61 -2.40 -11.06
C HIS A 45 -3.18 -2.11 -10.57
N ASN A 46 -2.62 -2.95 -9.70
CA ASN A 46 -1.23 -2.85 -9.27
C ASN A 46 -0.21 -3.06 -10.41
N ILE A 47 -0.60 -3.72 -11.51
CA ILE A 47 0.29 -3.92 -12.66
C ILE A 47 0.49 -2.56 -13.36
N GLY A 48 1.64 -1.93 -13.10
CA GLY A 48 2.00 -0.61 -13.62
C GLY A 48 1.65 0.56 -12.70
N ALA A 49 1.41 0.29 -11.41
CA ALA A 49 1.24 1.31 -10.38
C ALA A 49 2.53 1.50 -9.57
N THR A 50 2.73 2.71 -9.06
CA THR A 50 3.87 3.06 -8.19
C THR A 50 3.44 2.92 -6.73
N VAL A 51 4.25 2.27 -5.91
CA VAL A 51 4.04 2.24 -4.45
C VAL A 51 4.48 3.57 -3.88
N VAL A 52 3.56 4.27 -3.22
CA VAL A 52 3.82 5.57 -2.59
C VAL A 52 4.34 5.38 -1.17
N GLY A 53 3.72 4.47 -0.41
CA GLY A 53 4.11 4.22 0.97
C GLY A 53 3.40 3.02 1.59
N VAL A 54 3.79 2.70 2.82
CA VAL A 54 3.24 1.60 3.61
C VAL A 54 2.96 2.11 5.01
N ASP A 55 1.74 1.90 5.50
CA ASP A 55 1.40 2.31 6.87
C ASP A 55 1.89 1.31 7.92
N LYS A 56 1.69 1.68 9.20
CA LYS A 56 2.07 0.87 10.37
C LYS A 56 1.30 -0.45 10.47
N PHE A 57 0.13 -0.54 9.82
CA PHE A 57 -0.68 -1.76 9.77
C PHE A 57 -0.28 -2.68 8.60
N GLY A 58 0.62 -2.22 7.74
CA GLY A 58 1.12 -2.92 6.57
C GLY A 58 0.27 -2.72 5.32
N ASN A 59 -0.70 -1.81 5.33
CA ASN A 59 -1.45 -1.47 4.13
C ASN A 59 -0.55 -0.68 3.18
N LYS A 60 -0.62 -1.02 1.89
CA LYS A 60 0.22 -0.45 0.85
C LYS A 60 -0.60 0.52 0.01
N TYR A 61 -0.07 1.72 -0.19
CA TYR A 61 -0.74 2.78 -0.96
C TYR A 61 -0.09 2.90 -2.33
N TYR A 62 -0.93 2.92 -3.36
CA TYR A 62 -0.51 2.92 -4.75
C TYR A 62 -1.05 4.15 -5.48
N GLU A 63 -0.24 4.67 -6.39
CA GLU A 63 -0.61 5.76 -7.29
C GLU A 63 -0.24 5.46 -8.74
N LYS A 64 -1.09 5.89 -9.68
CA LYS A 64 -0.87 5.77 -11.12
C LYS A 64 -1.30 7.05 -11.86
N LEU A 65 -0.32 7.90 -12.18
CA LEU A 65 -0.51 9.27 -12.70
C LEU A 65 -0.69 9.39 -14.24
N GLY A 66 -0.55 8.31 -15.03
CA GLY A 66 -0.50 8.42 -16.50
C GLY A 66 -1.69 7.82 -17.28
N ASP A 67 -2.16 6.65 -16.88
CA ASP A 67 -3.02 5.79 -17.73
C ASP A 67 -4.35 5.43 -17.04
N THR A 68 -4.84 6.25 -16.11
CA THR A 68 -5.99 5.87 -15.27
C THR A 68 -7.01 7.00 -15.19
N GLN A 69 -8.30 6.60 -15.20
CA GLN A 69 -9.42 7.52 -15.09
C GLN A 69 -9.29 8.39 -13.83
N ALA A 70 -9.61 9.68 -13.96
CA ALA A 70 -9.63 10.61 -12.83
C ALA A 70 -10.45 10.03 -11.66
N GLY A 71 -9.91 10.13 -10.45
CA GLY A 71 -10.48 9.53 -9.23
C GLY A 71 -10.17 8.05 -8.98
N ARG A 72 -9.57 7.31 -9.93
CA ARG A 72 -9.11 5.92 -9.73
C ARG A 72 -7.59 5.75 -9.70
N HIS A 73 -6.87 6.86 -9.69
CA HIS A 73 -5.41 6.87 -9.73
C HIS A 73 -4.76 6.58 -8.37
N ARG A 74 -5.51 6.63 -7.26
CA ARG A 74 -5.05 6.28 -5.90
C ARG A 74 -5.89 5.14 -5.34
N TRP A 75 -5.25 4.15 -4.74
CA TRP A 75 -5.93 3.07 -4.03
C TRP A 75 -5.03 2.46 -2.95
N VAL A 76 -5.64 1.65 -2.09
CA VAL A 76 -4.97 0.94 -0.99
C VAL A 76 -5.11 -0.58 -1.17
N GLU A 77 -4.01 -1.30 -0.99
CA GLU A 77 -4.01 -2.75 -0.79
C GLU A 77 -3.88 -3.02 0.72
N TYR A 78 -4.95 -3.52 1.32
CA TYR A 78 -4.96 -3.88 2.74
C TYR A 78 -4.03 -5.06 3.02
N ALA A 79 -3.32 -5.01 4.15
CA ALA A 79 -2.48 -6.12 4.61
C ALA A 79 -3.31 -7.38 4.91
N LYS A 80 -4.49 -7.19 5.51
CA LYS A 80 -5.40 -8.28 5.88
C LYS A 80 -6.35 -8.58 4.73
N LYS A 81 -6.08 -9.66 4.00
CA LYS A 81 -6.86 -10.10 2.84
C LYS A 81 -8.20 -10.77 3.19
N ASP A 82 -8.35 -11.25 4.44
CA ASP A 82 -9.52 -12.05 4.86
C ASP A 82 -10.70 -11.21 5.38
N ARG A 83 -10.40 -10.04 5.95
CA ARG A 83 -11.37 -9.07 6.49
C ARG A 83 -10.80 -7.67 6.33
N TYR A 84 -10.80 -7.19 5.10
CA TYR A 84 -10.48 -5.79 4.82
C TYR A 84 -11.68 -4.93 5.22
N ASP A 85 -11.41 -3.78 5.84
CA ASP A 85 -12.40 -2.79 6.22
C ASP A 85 -11.85 -1.40 5.94
N ALA A 86 -12.68 -0.52 5.41
CA ALA A 86 -12.32 0.86 5.07
C ALA A 86 -11.86 1.64 6.30
N SER A 87 -12.35 1.27 7.49
CA SER A 87 -11.94 1.87 8.77
C SER A 87 -10.49 1.58 9.17
N GLN A 88 -9.80 0.64 8.51
CA GLN A 88 -8.41 0.29 8.81
C GLN A 88 -7.39 1.27 8.24
N VAL A 89 -7.82 2.19 7.38
CA VAL A 89 -6.96 3.27 6.86
C VAL A 89 -6.77 4.31 7.96
N PRO A 90 -5.52 4.59 8.38
CA PRO A 90 -5.28 5.58 9.42
C PRO A 90 -5.50 7.02 8.89
N PRO A 91 -5.76 7.98 9.78
CA PRO A 91 -6.20 9.33 9.39
C PRO A 91 -5.17 10.07 8.51
N GLU A 92 -3.87 9.82 8.71
CA GLU A 92 -2.80 10.37 7.89
C GLU A 92 -2.92 9.97 6.41
N TRP A 93 -3.34 8.73 6.12
CA TRP A 93 -3.50 8.21 4.76
C TRP A 93 -4.91 8.43 4.21
N HIS A 94 -5.90 8.64 5.08
CA HIS A 94 -7.30 8.88 4.68
C HIS A 94 -7.44 10.16 3.85
N GLY A 95 -6.77 11.26 4.23
CA GLY A 95 -6.81 12.51 3.48
C GLY A 95 -6.27 12.39 2.06
N TRP A 96 -5.14 11.70 1.90
CA TRP A 96 -4.50 11.45 0.62
C TRP A 96 -5.33 10.55 -0.30
N LEU A 97 -5.89 9.47 0.26
CA LEU A 97 -6.71 8.50 -0.46
C LEU A 97 -8.01 9.12 -1.01
N HIS A 98 -8.60 10.06 -0.26
CA HIS A 98 -9.86 10.73 -0.62
C HIS A 98 -9.68 12.04 -1.40
N PHE A 99 -8.46 12.33 -1.89
CA PHE A 99 -8.15 13.57 -2.62
C PHE A 99 -8.44 14.86 -1.83
N ILE A 100 -8.44 14.78 -0.50
CA ILE A 100 -8.59 15.95 0.38
C ILE A 100 -7.27 16.72 0.43
N THR A 101 -6.15 15.99 0.39
CA THR A 101 -4.81 16.54 0.39
C THR A 101 -3.90 15.75 -0.55
N ASP A 102 -2.85 16.40 -1.03
CA ASP A 102 -1.77 15.76 -1.79
C ASP A 102 -0.60 15.34 -0.90
N HIS A 103 -0.63 15.72 0.39
CA HIS A 103 0.35 15.25 1.36
C HIS A 103 0.19 13.75 1.58
N THR A 104 1.29 13.03 1.44
CA THR A 104 1.32 11.59 1.74
C THR A 104 1.14 11.35 3.25
N GLY A 105 0.72 10.15 3.65
CA GLY A 105 0.53 9.85 5.08
C GLY A 105 1.82 9.98 5.90
N ASP A 106 2.97 9.74 5.27
CA ASP A 106 4.27 9.95 5.92
C ASP A 106 4.52 11.44 6.18
N GLU A 107 4.31 12.31 5.19
CA GLU A 107 4.42 13.77 5.32
C GLU A 107 3.45 14.32 6.37
N ALA A 108 2.19 13.89 6.34
CA ALA A 108 1.19 14.29 7.33
C ALA A 108 1.59 13.87 8.77
N THR A 109 2.25 12.73 8.91
CA THR A 109 2.77 12.27 10.21
C THR A 109 3.93 13.15 10.69
N PHE A 110 4.82 13.58 9.79
CA PHE A 110 5.92 14.49 10.12
C PHE A 110 5.40 15.86 10.57
N ASP A 111 4.38 16.39 9.89
CA ASP A 111 3.78 17.68 10.22
C ASP A 111 3.09 17.65 11.58
N ALA A 112 2.31 16.60 11.88
CA ALA A 112 1.67 16.43 13.17
C ALA A 112 2.68 16.41 14.33
N LYS A 113 3.78 15.66 14.18
CA LYS A 113 4.85 15.59 15.19
C LYS A 113 5.55 16.94 15.38
N THR A 114 5.71 17.71 14.30
CA THR A 114 6.31 19.05 14.35
C THR A 114 5.44 20.03 15.13
N GLN A 115 4.12 19.95 14.97
CA GLN A 115 3.17 20.80 15.69
C GLN A 115 3.15 20.51 17.20
N GLU A 116 3.21 19.23 17.59
CA GLU A 116 3.26 18.82 18.99
C GLU A 116 4.49 19.39 19.73
N VAL A 117 5.68 19.28 19.11
CA VAL A 117 6.92 19.84 19.67
C VAL A 117 6.85 21.35 19.85
N ARG A 118 6.24 22.06 18.89
CA ARG A 118 6.06 23.53 18.96
C ARG A 118 5.04 23.94 20.02
N GLY A 119 3.96 23.19 20.18
CA GLY A 119 2.95 23.42 21.22
C GLY A 119 3.48 23.15 22.64
N GLY A 120 4.29 22.09 22.80
CA GLY A 120 4.94 21.78 24.09
C GLY A 120 5.92 22.86 24.54
N ALA A 121 6.68 23.45 23.61
CA ALA A 121 7.62 24.54 23.92
C ALA A 121 6.92 25.87 24.36
N GLN A 122 5.64 26.06 24.03
CA GLN A 122 4.87 27.24 24.42
C GLN A 122 4.16 27.07 25.77
N GLY A 123 4.00 25.83 26.26
CA GLY A 123 3.37 25.52 27.54
C GLY A 123 4.27 25.71 28.78
N GLU A 124 5.59 25.84 28.60
CA GLU A 124 6.55 25.99 29.71
C GLU A 124 6.85 27.46 30.10
N LEU A 125 6.33 28.45 29.36
CA LEU A 125 6.60 29.88 29.60
C LEU A 125 5.47 30.63 30.32
N ILE A 126 4.55 29.91 30.97
CA ILE A 126 3.43 30.48 31.74
C ILE A 126 3.41 29.94 33.17
N TRP A 127 4.36 30.37 34.00
CA TRP A 127 4.24 30.51 35.46
C TRP A 127 5.10 31.67 35.92
#